data_AF-E0NHR2-F1
#
_entry.id   AF-E0NHR2-F1
#
_cell.length_a   1.000
_cell.length_b   1.000
_cell.length_c   1.000
_cell.angle_alpha   90.00
_cell.angle_beta   90.00
_cell.angle_gamma   90.00
#
_symmetry.space_group_name_H-M   'P 1'
#
loop_
_entity.id
_entity.type
_entity.pdbx_description
1 polymer ?
#
loop_
_entity_poly.entity_id
_entity_poly.type
_entity_poly.pdbx_seq_one_letter_code
_entity_poly.pdbx_strand_id
1 'polypeptide(L)'
;MRDALKQIGNKERGTYVGVVSRLGYKTGYNGHGKPTFLIINLTDINGNLVADHLWINYTKQFQSLGILATGDEVQFNARVSSYLKGYQGNDSTIRKKHPIQYDYKLEYPSKVRLLTKRKLQSVPETNWEFLQYILEENKDFYLKRAKNSQ
;
A
#
# COMPACT_ATOMS: atom_id res chain seq x y z
N MET A 1 -10.35 -0.33 -9.49
CA MET A 1 -11.33 -1.42 -9.27
C MET A 1 -10.62 -2.59 -8.58
N ARG A 2 -11.29 -3.35 -7.70
CA ARG A 2 -10.70 -4.48 -6.92
C ARG A 2 -11.55 -5.75 -6.94
N ASP A 3 -12.46 -5.86 -7.92
CA ASP A 3 -13.44 -6.95 -7.96
C ASP A 3 -12.79 -8.31 -8.22
N ALA A 4 -11.63 -8.35 -8.89
CA ALA A 4 -10.85 -9.56 -9.06
C ALA A 4 -10.39 -10.16 -7.71
N LEU A 5 -10.00 -9.33 -6.73
CA LEU A 5 -9.61 -9.81 -5.39
C LEU A 5 -10.79 -10.51 -4.69
N LYS A 6 -12.02 -10.02 -4.87
CA LYS A 6 -13.22 -10.66 -4.33
C LYS A 6 -13.37 -12.10 -4.80
N GLN A 7 -13.09 -12.36 -6.08
CA GLN A 7 -13.23 -13.69 -6.69
C GLN A 7 -12.16 -14.67 -6.21
N ILE A 8 -10.92 -14.20 -5.99
CA ILE A 8 -9.82 -15.03 -5.47
C ILE A 8 -10.14 -15.54 -4.05
N GLY A 9 -10.73 -14.70 -3.21
CA GLY A 9 -11.11 -15.07 -1.85
C GLY A 9 -9.91 -15.23 -0.90
N ASN A 10 -10.20 -15.54 0.37
CA ASN A 10 -9.24 -15.44 1.48
C ASN A 10 -8.60 -16.77 1.91
N LYS A 11 -8.88 -17.89 1.23
CA LYS A 11 -8.45 -19.22 1.67
C LYS A 11 -6.94 -19.39 1.52
N GLU A 12 -6.42 -19.06 0.36
CA GLU A 12 -5.03 -19.36 0.00
C GLU A 12 -4.17 -18.11 -0.12
N ARG A 13 -2.85 -18.32 -0.16
CA ARG A 13 -1.87 -17.27 -0.45
C ARG A 13 -1.58 -17.29 -1.95
N GLY A 14 -1.91 -16.19 -2.62
CA GLY A 14 -1.52 -15.95 -4.01
C GLY A 14 -0.13 -15.32 -4.10
N THR A 15 0.50 -15.43 -5.26
CA THR A 15 1.69 -14.66 -5.64
C THR A 15 1.25 -13.51 -6.52
N TYR A 16 1.75 -12.30 -6.22
CA TYR A 16 1.39 -11.08 -6.92
C TYR A 16 2.63 -10.33 -7.36
N VAL A 17 2.51 -9.63 -8.47
CA VAL A 17 3.55 -8.76 -9.04
C VAL A 17 2.94 -7.39 -9.32
N GLY A 18 3.70 -6.32 -9.09
CA GLY A 18 3.26 -4.99 -9.47
C GLY A 18 4.37 -3.96 -9.38
N VAL A 19 4.06 -2.75 -9.82
CA VAL A 19 5.03 -1.66 -9.96
C VAL A 19 4.87 -0.66 -8.83
N VAL A 20 5.97 -0.34 -8.15
CA VAL A 20 6.01 0.70 -7.11
C VAL A 20 5.81 2.05 -7.78
N SER A 21 4.79 2.79 -7.35
CA SER A 21 4.48 4.12 -7.86
C SER A 21 4.96 5.23 -6.93
N ARG A 22 4.90 4.99 -5.61
CA ARG A 22 5.20 6.03 -4.61
C ARG A 22 5.41 5.46 -3.21
N LEU A 23 6.28 6.07 -2.41
CA LEU A 23 6.33 5.85 -0.96
C LEU A 23 5.36 6.76 -0.21
N GLY A 24 4.78 6.27 0.88
CA GLY A 24 3.86 7.04 1.71
C GLY A 24 3.91 6.59 3.15
N TYR A 25 3.00 7.10 3.96
CA TYR A 25 2.81 6.62 5.30
C TYR A 25 1.33 6.67 5.69
N LYS A 26 1.00 5.96 6.76
CA LYS A 26 -0.30 6.08 7.44
C LYS A 26 -0.11 6.20 8.93
N THR A 27 -1.03 6.89 9.60
CA THR A 27 -1.08 6.94 11.05
C THR A 27 -1.80 5.71 11.59
N GLY A 28 -1.18 4.99 12.53
CA GLY A 28 -1.82 3.91 13.25
C GLY A 28 -2.80 4.40 14.32
N TYR A 29 -3.58 3.48 14.90
CA TYR A 29 -4.50 3.79 16.01
C TYR A 29 -3.80 4.40 17.24
N ASN A 30 -2.50 4.10 17.40
CA ASN A 30 -1.64 4.60 18.47
C ASN A 30 -0.95 5.92 18.12
N GLY A 31 -1.35 6.60 17.04
CA GLY A 31 -0.74 7.85 16.60
C GLY A 31 0.62 7.70 15.90
N HIS A 32 1.23 6.51 15.90
CA HIS A 32 2.52 6.29 15.26
C HIS A 32 2.40 6.12 13.74
N GLY A 33 3.27 6.82 13.00
CA GLY A 33 3.38 6.68 11.55
C GLY A 33 3.95 5.32 11.15
N LYS A 34 3.36 4.72 10.12
CA LYS A 34 3.80 3.46 9.52
C LYS A 34 4.10 3.70 8.04
N PRO A 35 5.34 3.44 7.58
CA PRO A 35 5.69 3.51 6.17
C PRO A 35 4.80 2.59 5.32
N THR A 36 4.42 3.09 4.15
CA THR A 36 3.63 2.40 3.14
C THR A 36 4.22 2.67 1.76
N PHE A 37 3.81 1.89 0.77
CA PHE A 37 4.07 2.22 -0.63
C PHE A 37 2.84 1.91 -1.47
N LEU A 38 2.65 2.68 -2.53
CA LEU A 38 1.62 2.48 -3.52
C LEU A 38 2.18 1.56 -4.59
N ILE A 39 1.52 0.43 -4.79
CA ILE A 39 1.74 -0.44 -5.94
C ILE A 39 0.64 -0.20 -6.97
N ILE A 40 1.01 -0.21 -8.25
CA ILE A 40 0.10 -0.08 -9.40
C ILE A 40 0.28 -1.27 -10.35
N ASN A 41 -0.70 -1.48 -11.22
CA ASN A 41 -0.71 -2.58 -12.20
C ASN A 41 -0.47 -3.94 -11.53
N LEU A 42 -1.20 -4.22 -10.44
CA LEU A 42 -1.00 -5.41 -9.63
C LEU A 42 -1.61 -6.62 -10.34
N THR A 43 -0.81 -7.63 -10.68
CA THR A 43 -1.25 -8.88 -11.30
C THR A 43 -1.10 -10.09 -10.39
N ASP A 44 -1.82 -11.16 -10.67
CA ASP A 44 -1.55 -12.49 -10.13
C ASP A 44 -0.37 -13.18 -10.88
N ILE A 45 -0.07 -14.43 -10.49
CA ILE A 45 0.99 -15.24 -11.11
C ILE A 45 0.73 -15.59 -12.58
N ASN A 46 -0.52 -15.53 -13.02
CA ASN A 46 -0.92 -15.80 -14.40
C ASN A 46 -0.92 -14.52 -15.25
N GLY A 47 -0.58 -13.37 -14.67
CA GLY A 47 -0.57 -12.07 -15.34
C GLY A 47 -1.94 -11.38 -15.38
N ASN A 48 -2.96 -11.89 -14.68
CA ASN A 48 -4.27 -11.25 -14.63
C ASN A 48 -4.23 -10.03 -13.71
N LEU A 49 -4.70 -8.88 -14.18
CA LEU A 49 -4.81 -7.66 -13.37
C LEU A 49 -5.81 -7.89 -12.22
N VAL A 50 -5.32 -7.79 -10.97
CA VAL A 50 -6.14 -7.97 -9.76
C VAL A 50 -6.52 -6.65 -9.09
N ALA A 51 -5.72 -5.60 -9.28
CA ALA A 51 -6.03 -4.24 -8.81
C ALA A 51 -5.22 -3.18 -9.57
N ASP A 52 -5.86 -2.07 -9.92
CA ASP A 52 -5.17 -0.93 -10.54
C ASP A 52 -4.11 -0.35 -9.60
N HIS A 53 -4.47 -0.24 -8.31
CA HIS A 53 -3.59 0.28 -7.28
C HIS A 53 -3.95 -0.21 -5.87
N LEU A 54 -2.93 -0.38 -5.04
CA LEU A 54 -3.09 -0.75 -3.63
C LEU A 54 -1.98 -0.13 -2.76
N TRP A 55 -2.37 0.41 -1.62
CA TRP A 55 -1.41 0.81 -0.60
C TRP A 55 -1.02 -0.42 0.23
N ILE A 56 0.27 -0.70 0.29
CA ILE A 56 0.85 -1.82 1.03
C ILE A 56 1.67 -1.27 2.20
N ASN A 57 1.58 -1.92 3.36
CA ASN A 57 2.46 -1.60 4.48
C ASN A 57 3.89 -2.00 4.13
N TYR A 58 4.85 -1.13 4.42
CA TYR A 58 6.27 -1.41 4.23
C TYR A 58 6.78 -2.31 5.36
N THR A 59 6.44 -3.60 5.30
CA THR A 59 6.78 -4.58 6.35
C THR A 59 8.28 -4.84 6.43
N LYS A 60 8.74 -5.49 7.51
CA LYS A 60 10.15 -5.88 7.70
C LYS A 60 10.75 -6.60 6.50
N GLN A 61 9.97 -7.44 5.81
CA GLN A 61 10.43 -8.14 4.61
C GLN A 61 10.68 -7.17 3.44
N PHE A 62 9.83 -6.16 3.23
CA PHE A 62 10.13 -5.12 2.24
C PHE A 62 11.31 -4.26 2.68
N GLN A 63 11.45 -3.95 3.97
CA GLN A 63 12.61 -3.22 4.50
C GLN A 63 13.93 -3.96 4.26
N SER A 64 13.94 -5.30 4.31
CA SER A 64 15.14 -6.08 3.99
C SER A 64 15.55 -6.02 2.51
N LEU A 65 14.67 -5.53 1.62
CA LEU A 65 15.06 -5.20 0.24
C LEU A 65 15.77 -3.84 0.15
N GLY A 66 15.63 -2.96 1.15
CA GLY A 66 16.06 -1.56 1.06
C GLY A 66 14.92 -0.63 0.65
N ILE A 67 15.26 0.60 0.26
CA ILE A 67 14.32 1.64 -0.18
C ILE A 67 13.87 1.33 -1.61
N LEU A 68 12.58 1.08 -1.80
CA LEU A 68 11.92 0.90 -3.08
C LEU A 68 11.73 2.26 -3.78
N ALA A 69 12.00 2.31 -5.08
CA ALA A 69 11.89 3.50 -5.90
C ALA A 69 10.70 3.38 -6.86
N THR A 70 10.24 4.52 -7.37
CA THR A 70 9.23 4.55 -8.44
C THR A 70 9.73 3.77 -9.66
N GLY A 71 8.89 2.88 -10.19
CA GLY A 71 9.22 1.99 -11.30
C GLY A 71 9.81 0.64 -10.89
N ASP A 72 10.11 0.41 -9.61
CA ASP A 72 10.54 -0.91 -9.13
C ASP A 72 9.39 -1.92 -9.27
N GLU A 73 9.66 -3.06 -9.88
CA GLU A 73 8.75 -4.18 -9.94
C GLU A 73 9.04 -5.13 -8.78
N VAL A 74 8.01 -5.43 -8.00
CA VAL A 74 8.11 -6.27 -6.80
C VAL A 74 7.16 -7.45 -6.88
N GLN A 75 7.66 -8.61 -6.48
CA GLN A 75 6.87 -9.82 -6.30
C GLN A 75 6.70 -10.11 -4.82
N PHE A 76 5.51 -10.56 -4.40
CA PHE A 76 5.27 -11.04 -3.05
C PHE A 76 4.08 -12.00 -2.98
N ASN A 77 4.05 -12.84 -1.94
CA ASN A 77 2.90 -13.67 -1.62
C ASN A 77 2.02 -12.96 -0.59
N ALA A 78 0.70 -12.98 -0.78
CA ALA A 78 -0.25 -12.39 0.16
C ALA A 78 -1.58 -13.15 0.18
N ARG A 79 -2.40 -12.87 1.18
CA ARG A 79 -3.78 -13.38 1.27
C ARG A 79 -4.76 -12.24 1.03
N VAL A 80 -5.81 -12.48 0.25
CA VAL A 80 -6.91 -11.51 0.13
C VAL A 80 -7.65 -11.42 1.46
N SER A 81 -7.97 -10.20 1.85
CA SER A 81 -8.79 -9.89 3.02
C SER A 81 -9.78 -8.79 2.63
N SER A 82 -10.82 -8.60 3.44
CA SER A 82 -11.79 -7.53 3.24
C SER A 82 -11.74 -6.52 4.38
N TYR A 83 -12.21 -5.31 4.12
CA TYR A 83 -12.44 -4.31 5.14
C TYR A 83 -13.68 -3.47 4.80
N LEU A 84 -14.27 -2.86 5.83
CA LEU A 84 -15.37 -1.93 5.64
C LEU A 84 -14.81 -0.54 5.32
N LYS A 85 -15.15 -0.02 4.15
CA LYS A 85 -14.95 1.40 3.79
C LYS A 85 -16.23 2.19 4.01
N GLY A 86 -16.13 3.51 4.02
CA GLY A 86 -17.24 4.42 4.31
C GLY A 86 -17.16 5.01 5.72
N TYR A 87 -18.10 5.89 6.04
CA TYR A 87 -18.15 6.56 7.33
C TYR A 87 -18.82 5.66 8.38
N GLN A 88 -18.04 5.24 9.38
CA GLN A 88 -18.49 4.34 10.45
C GLN A 88 -18.92 5.08 11.73
N GLY A 89 -18.85 6.42 11.75
CA GLY A 89 -19.33 7.23 12.87
C GLY A 89 -20.85 7.38 12.90
N ASN A 90 -21.36 8.15 13.85
CA ASN A 90 -22.79 8.25 14.15
C ASN A 90 -23.55 9.34 13.37
N ASP A 91 -22.85 10.22 12.65
CA ASP A 91 -23.49 11.22 11.80
C ASP A 91 -24.22 10.57 10.60
N SER A 92 -25.55 10.66 10.60
CA SER A 92 -26.41 10.05 9.59
C SER A 92 -26.33 10.73 8.23
N THR A 93 -26.03 12.02 8.17
CA THR A 93 -25.85 12.80 6.92
C THR A 93 -24.57 12.38 6.23
N ILE A 94 -23.46 12.29 6.99
CA ILE A 94 -22.17 11.83 6.47
C ILE A 94 -22.27 10.35 6.08
N ARG A 95 -22.96 9.52 6.86
CA ARG A 95 -23.17 8.10 6.53
C ARG A 95 -23.95 7.91 5.22
N LYS A 96 -24.95 8.75 4.93
CA LYS A 96 -25.68 8.73 3.64
C LYS A 96 -24.74 9.09 2.47
N LYS A 97 -23.86 10.07 2.66
CA LYS A 97 -22.88 10.49 1.63
C LYS A 97 -21.75 9.48 1.43
N HIS A 98 -21.36 8.77 2.48
CA HIS A 98 -20.26 7.80 2.49
C HIS A 98 -20.72 6.47 3.11
N PRO A 99 -21.57 5.70 2.40
CA PRO A 99 -22.16 4.48 2.92
C PRO A 99 -21.10 3.41 3.21
N ILE A 100 -21.39 2.56 4.20
CA ILE A 100 -20.54 1.43 4.55
C ILE A 100 -20.60 0.39 3.42
N GLN A 101 -19.43 0.01 2.90
CA GLN A 101 -19.29 -0.98 1.83
C GLN A 101 -18.08 -1.87 2.09
N TYR A 102 -18.13 -3.11 1.58
CA TYR A 102 -16.94 -3.96 1.56
C TYR A 102 -15.95 -3.50 0.49
N ASP A 103 -14.67 -3.52 0.84
CA ASP A 103 -13.55 -3.37 -0.09
C ASP A 103 -12.51 -4.46 0.22
N TYR A 104 -11.57 -4.68 -0.68
CA TYR A 104 -10.61 -5.77 -0.62
C TYR A 104 -9.18 -5.25 -0.53
N LYS A 105 -8.35 -5.99 0.19
CA LYS A 105 -6.94 -5.68 0.42
C LYS A 105 -6.12 -6.96 0.39
N LEU A 106 -4.80 -6.79 0.31
CA LEU A 106 -3.84 -7.87 0.51
C LEU A 106 -3.21 -7.75 1.89
N GLU A 107 -3.17 -8.86 2.62
CA GLU A 107 -2.58 -8.93 3.95
C GLU A 107 -1.48 -9.98 4.04
N TYR A 108 -0.63 -9.78 5.05
CA TYR A 108 0.47 -10.66 5.41
C TYR A 108 1.45 -10.93 4.25
N PRO A 109 2.02 -9.88 3.61
CA PRO A 109 2.99 -10.07 2.54
C PRO A 109 4.18 -10.91 3.01
N SER A 110 4.60 -11.87 2.19
CA SER A 110 5.74 -12.74 2.44
C SER A 110 6.46 -13.12 1.15
N LYS A 111 7.64 -13.75 1.25
CA LYS A 111 8.44 -14.17 0.08
C LYS A 111 8.68 -13.01 -0.90
N VAL A 112 8.93 -11.82 -0.35
CA VAL A 112 9.08 -10.60 -1.15
C VAL A 112 10.37 -10.66 -1.96
N ARG A 113 10.33 -10.15 -3.19
CA ARG A 113 11.47 -10.06 -4.11
C ARG A 113 11.38 -8.77 -4.92
N LEU A 114 12.53 -8.16 -5.16
CA LEU A 114 12.67 -7.13 -6.18
C LEU A 114 12.97 -7.82 -7.51
N LEU A 115 12.18 -7.54 -8.54
CA LEU A 115 12.42 -8.05 -9.90
C LEU A 115 13.27 -7.07 -10.72
N THR A 116 13.16 -5.77 -10.44
CA THR A 116 14.01 -4.74 -11.06
C THR A 116 15.47 -4.89 -10.65
N LYS A 117 16.38 -4.99 -11.63
CA LYS A 117 17.83 -5.08 -11.37
C LYS A 117 18.40 -3.69 -11.11
N ARG A 118 18.59 -3.34 -9.83
CA ARG A 118 19.33 -2.12 -9.43
C ARG A 118 19.99 -2.27 -8.08
N LYS A 119 20.92 -1.36 -7.79
CA LYS A 119 21.49 -1.21 -6.45
C LYS A 119 20.46 -0.58 -5.52
N LEU A 120 20.21 -1.23 -4.39
CA LEU A 120 19.30 -0.76 -3.35
C LEU A 120 20.08 -0.02 -2.28
N GLN A 121 19.52 1.09 -1.80
CA GLN A 121 19.94 1.74 -0.57
C GLN A 121 19.22 1.07 0.60
N SER A 122 19.92 0.82 1.71
CA SER A 122 19.28 0.34 2.94
C SER A 122 18.24 1.35 3.42
N VAL A 123 17.15 0.85 4.01
CA VAL A 123 16.22 1.74 4.72
C VAL A 123 16.92 2.38 5.93
N PRO A 124 16.50 3.58 6.36
CA PRO A 124 17.00 4.16 7.61
C PRO A 124 16.78 3.25 8.81
N GLU A 125 17.65 3.35 9.82
CA GLU A 125 17.64 2.46 10.99
C GLU A 125 16.39 2.64 11.84
N THR A 126 15.96 3.89 12.03
CA THR A 126 14.77 4.19 12.83
C THR A 126 13.54 4.42 11.95
N ASN A 127 12.37 4.05 12.48
CA ASN A 127 11.10 4.34 11.82
C ASN A 127 10.87 5.85 11.63
N TRP A 128 11.35 6.68 12.55
CA TRP A 128 11.23 8.13 12.44
C TRP A 128 12.02 8.67 11.25
N GLU A 129 13.28 8.28 11.08
CA GLU A 129 14.10 8.69 9.94
C GLU A 129 13.50 8.19 8.62
N PHE A 130 12.93 6.98 8.60
CA PHE A 130 12.28 6.49 7.38
C PHE A 130 11.03 7.29 7.03
N LEU A 131 10.24 7.72 8.03
CA LEU A 131 9.13 8.63 7.80
C LEU A 131 9.59 10.01 7.31
N GLN A 132 10.68 10.55 7.87
CA GLN A 132 11.26 11.82 7.42
C GLN A 132 11.74 11.73 5.97
N TYR A 133 12.42 10.64 5.61
CA TYR A 133 12.80 10.37 4.22
C TYR A 133 11.58 10.37 3.28
N ILE A 134 10.50 9.69 3.66
CA ILE A 134 9.26 9.65 2.87
C ILE A 134 8.61 11.04 2.74
N LEU A 135 8.66 11.85 3.80
CA LEU A 135 8.11 13.21 3.78
C LEU A 135 8.89 14.11 2.83
N GLU A 136 10.22 14.06 2.87
CA GLU A 136 11.08 14.88 2.01
C GLU A 136 10.95 14.45 0.54
N GLU A 137 10.96 13.14 0.26
CA GLU A 137 10.78 12.59 -1.10
C GLU A 137 9.45 13.03 -1.74
N ASN A 138 8.41 13.24 -0.93
CA ASN A 138 7.07 13.61 -1.39
C ASN A 138 6.68 15.04 -1.01
N LYS A 139 7.64 15.90 -0.67
CA LYS A 139 7.40 17.24 -0.13
C LYS A 139 6.47 18.08 -1.00
N ASP A 140 6.74 18.14 -2.30
CA ASP A 140 5.92 18.88 -3.26
C ASP A 140 4.49 18.37 -3.32
N PHE A 141 4.30 17.04 -3.23
CA PHE A 141 2.97 16.44 -3.21
C PHE A 141 2.19 16.86 -1.95
N TYR A 142 2.83 16.81 -0.78
CA TYR A 142 2.18 17.19 0.47
C TYR A 142 1.90 18.69 0.56
N LEU A 143 2.81 19.54 0.09
CA LEU A 143 2.60 20.99 0.02
C LEU A 143 1.45 21.36 -0.91
N LYS A 144 1.35 20.74 -2.09
CA LYS A 144 0.22 20.95 -3.01
C LYS A 144 -1.11 20.53 -2.38
N ARG A 145 -1.14 19.39 -1.68
CA ARG A 145 -2.35 18.91 -1.00
C ARG A 145 -2.82 19.85 0.11
N ALA A 146 -1.90 20.38 0.90
CA ALA A 146 -2.21 21.34 1.97
C ALA A 146 -2.85 22.61 1.41
N LYS A 147 -2.35 23.13 0.28
CA LYS A 147 -2.92 24.30 -0.41
C LYS A 147 -4.33 24.07 -0.96
N ASN A 148 -4.62 22.86 -1.44
CA ASN A 148 -5.94 22.49 -2.00
C ASN A 148 -6.98 22.07 -0.94
N SER A 149 -6.60 22.06 0.34
CA SER A 149 -7.49 21.70 1.46
C SER A 149 -7.98 22.94 2.24
N GLN A 150 -7.62 24.14 1.77
CA GLN A 150 -8.13 25.45 2.20
C GLN A 150 -9.15 25.95 1.18
#